data_AF-A0A9P7VNV6-F1
#
_entry.id   AF-A0A9P7VNV6-F1
#
_cell.length_a   1.000
_cell.length_b   1.000
_cell.length_c   1.000
_cell.angle_alpha   90.00
_cell.angle_beta   90.00
_cell.angle_gamma   90.00
#
_symmetry.space_group_name_H-M   'P 1'
#
loop_
_entity.id
_entity.type
_entity.pdbx_description
1 polymer ?
#
loop_
_entity_poly.entity_id
_entity_poly.type
_entity_poly.pdbx_seq_one_letter_code
_entity_poly.pdbx_strand_id
1 'polypeptide(L)'
;MAAVATHEFLTRLEALYPMQARGFVSPWSLVAATTFSASNLPEAVPEVFKYALKGVNTHDERQLLVRKLKDALFKSGLLSGYPKAINALSQLHPVTPTELRDTKPLRDLSLPIKTWTKIGQEYFDRTYGDTAATVQPFLKELYPDFEFFSTTFGYGYTYGYFGALSAAETSFTMVAALIANDTPRQVDWHLKGSLRNGATLDEVRAVRQIALDVARASGVQWKNEIPDIEA
;
A
#
# COMPACT_ATOMS: atom_id res chain seq x y z
N MET A 1 8.80 8.21 22.99
CA MET A 1 7.45 8.50 22.47
C MET A 1 6.51 7.45 23.03
N ALA A 2 5.26 7.80 23.35
CA ALA A 2 4.25 6.79 23.71
C ALA A 2 4.06 5.84 22.51
N ALA A 3 3.81 4.56 22.77
CA ALA A 3 3.56 3.58 21.71
C ALA A 3 2.29 3.98 20.95
N VAL A 4 2.41 4.40 19.69
CA VAL A 4 1.26 4.85 18.87
C VAL A 4 0.39 3.68 18.43
N ALA A 5 1.01 2.51 18.15
CA ALA A 5 0.32 1.28 17.79
C ALA A 5 -0.06 0.43 19.02
N THR A 6 -0.89 0.97 19.92
CA THR A 6 -1.39 0.22 21.08
C THR A 6 -2.34 -0.90 20.65
N HIS A 7 -2.48 -1.95 21.47
CA HIS A 7 -3.43 -3.03 21.20
C HIS A 7 -4.85 -2.52 20.96
N GLU A 8 -5.35 -1.62 21.82
CA GLU A 8 -6.67 -1.00 21.67
C GLU A 8 -6.81 -0.24 20.35
N PHE A 9 -5.78 0.49 19.93
CA PHE A 9 -5.81 1.20 18.66
C PHE A 9 -5.86 0.23 17.48
N LEU A 10 -5.02 -0.79 17.47
CA LEU A 10 -4.99 -1.80 16.41
C LEU A 10 -6.31 -2.58 16.32
N THR A 11 -6.96 -2.90 17.44
CA THR A 11 -8.29 -3.51 17.46
C THR A 11 -9.35 -2.61 16.81
N ARG A 12 -9.31 -1.30 17.07
CA ARG A 12 -10.22 -0.35 16.40
C ARG A 12 -9.97 -0.29 14.90
N LEU A 13 -8.70 -0.25 14.46
CA LEU A 13 -8.35 -0.22 13.04
C LEU A 13 -8.80 -1.49 12.31
N GLU A 14 -8.61 -2.65 12.92
CA GLU A 14 -9.07 -3.94 12.38
C GLU A 14 -10.59 -3.97 12.18
N ALA A 15 -11.35 -3.48 13.16
CA ALA A 15 -12.81 -3.45 13.12
C ALA A 15 -13.40 -2.51 12.06
N LEU A 16 -12.62 -1.57 11.51
CA LEU A 16 -13.07 -0.70 10.41
C LEU A 16 -13.18 -1.46 9.08
N TYR A 17 -12.38 -2.50 8.87
CA TYR A 17 -12.35 -3.21 7.60
C TYR A 17 -13.45 -4.27 7.53
N PRO A 18 -14.19 -4.40 6.41
CA PRO A 18 -15.24 -5.40 6.27
C PRO A 18 -14.75 -6.81 6.57
N MET A 19 -15.55 -7.59 7.31
CA MET A 19 -15.23 -8.97 7.66
C MET A 19 -14.91 -9.78 6.40
N GLN A 20 -13.76 -10.44 6.42
CA GLN A 20 -13.30 -11.30 5.33
C GLN A 20 -13.72 -12.74 5.57
N ALA A 21 -13.86 -13.51 4.50
CA ALA A 21 -14.06 -14.96 4.59
C ALA A 21 -12.86 -15.63 5.28
N ARG A 22 -13.07 -16.81 5.87
CA ARG A 22 -11.98 -17.60 6.47
C ARG A 22 -10.92 -17.91 5.40
N GLY A 23 -9.65 -17.89 5.80
CA GLY A 23 -8.51 -18.16 4.92
C GLY A 23 -7.97 -16.93 4.18
N PHE A 24 -8.58 -15.75 4.34
CA PHE A 24 -8.08 -14.50 3.78
C PHE A 24 -7.34 -13.68 4.84
N VAL A 25 -6.15 -13.19 4.48
CA VAL A 25 -5.39 -12.25 5.31
C VAL A 25 -5.91 -10.83 5.05
N SER A 26 -6.53 -10.22 6.05
CA SER A 26 -7.19 -8.93 5.91
C SER A 26 -6.20 -7.78 5.56
N PRO A 27 -6.55 -6.88 4.62
CA PRO A 27 -5.73 -5.74 4.24
C PRO A 27 -5.59 -4.63 5.30
N TRP A 28 -6.38 -4.62 6.37
CA TRP A 28 -6.29 -3.53 7.37
C TRP A 28 -4.86 -3.32 7.89
N SER A 29 -4.12 -4.42 8.09
CA SER A 29 -2.77 -4.41 8.63
C SER A 29 -1.74 -3.81 7.68
N LEU A 30 -1.86 -4.07 6.36
CA LEU A 30 -0.95 -3.47 5.37
C LEU A 30 -1.23 -1.98 5.18
N VAL A 31 -2.48 -1.55 5.30
CA VAL A 31 -2.87 -0.13 5.26
C VAL A 31 -2.29 0.60 6.47
N ALA A 32 -2.46 0.05 7.67
CA ALA A 32 -1.92 0.63 8.89
C ALA A 32 -0.38 0.69 8.87
N ALA A 33 0.29 -0.40 8.52
CA ALA A 33 1.75 -0.45 8.44
C ALA A 33 2.31 0.52 7.39
N THR A 34 1.67 0.61 6.23
CA THR A 34 2.03 1.58 5.18
C THR A 34 1.87 3.02 5.67
N THR A 35 0.78 3.32 6.37
CA THR A 35 0.52 4.67 6.87
C THR A 35 1.51 5.06 7.97
N PHE A 36 1.85 4.16 8.90
CA PHE A 36 2.91 4.40 9.91
C PHE A 36 4.27 4.63 9.26
N SER A 37 4.64 3.80 8.28
CA SER A 37 5.86 3.98 7.49
C SER A 37 5.89 5.36 6.82
N ALA A 38 4.83 5.72 6.09
CA ALA A 38 4.74 7.00 5.39
C ALA A 38 4.71 8.20 6.35
N SER A 39 4.16 8.04 7.55
CA SER A 39 4.17 9.03 8.63
C SER A 39 5.52 9.09 9.39
N ASN A 40 6.53 8.34 8.95
CA ASN A 40 7.86 8.28 9.54
C ASN A 40 7.89 7.75 10.99
N LEU A 41 7.02 6.78 11.30
CA LEU A 41 7.00 6.02 12.56
C LEU A 41 7.27 4.52 12.31
N PRO A 42 8.48 4.16 11.84
CA PRO A 42 8.81 2.78 11.49
C PRO A 42 8.73 1.80 12.67
N GLU A 43 8.88 2.27 13.92
CA GLU A 43 8.78 1.47 15.14
C GLU A 43 7.38 0.93 15.43
N ALA A 44 6.33 1.49 14.82
CA ALA A 44 4.95 1.01 14.94
C ALA A 44 4.67 -0.22 14.06
N VAL A 45 5.45 -0.40 12.98
CA VAL A 45 5.26 -1.49 12.00
C VAL A 45 5.41 -2.89 12.63
N PRO A 46 6.43 -3.16 13.49
CA PRO A 46 6.51 -4.42 14.24
C PRO A 46 5.28 -4.72 15.09
N GLU A 47 4.65 -3.71 15.70
CA GLU A 47 3.49 -3.91 16.56
C GLU A 47 2.24 -4.28 15.76
N VAL A 48 2.04 -3.64 14.60
CA VAL A 48 1.01 -4.04 13.63
C VAL A 48 1.20 -5.50 13.21
N PHE A 49 2.44 -5.88 12.86
CA PHE A 49 2.76 -7.26 12.46
C PHE A 49 2.46 -8.27 13.58
N LYS A 50 2.96 -8.03 14.80
CA LYS A 50 2.75 -8.92 15.95
C LYS A 50 1.27 -9.08 16.29
N TYR A 51 0.48 -8.00 16.17
CA TYR A 51 -0.96 -8.05 16.38
C TYR A 51 -1.62 -8.91 15.28
N ALA A 52 -1.39 -8.59 14.00
CA ALA A 52 -2.00 -9.29 12.88
C ALA A 52 -1.61 -10.77 12.82
N LEU A 53 -0.40 -11.11 13.26
CA LEU A 53 0.10 -12.49 13.32
C LEU A 53 -0.75 -13.38 14.24
N LYS A 54 -1.42 -12.83 15.25
CA LYS A 54 -2.31 -13.59 16.15
C LYS A 54 -3.63 -13.99 15.47
N GLY A 55 -4.02 -13.30 14.40
CA GLY A 55 -5.25 -13.55 13.65
C GLY A 55 -5.10 -14.60 12.54
N VAL A 56 -3.88 -15.08 12.28
CA VAL A 56 -3.57 -16.09 11.26
C VAL A 56 -3.05 -17.37 11.92
N ASN A 57 -3.46 -18.53 11.41
CA ASN A 57 -3.25 -19.81 12.12
C ASN A 57 -2.34 -20.75 11.35
N THR A 58 -2.40 -20.74 10.02
CA THR A 58 -1.61 -21.65 9.17
C THR A 58 -0.25 -21.04 8.80
N HIS A 59 0.71 -21.89 8.42
CA HIS A 59 2.00 -21.43 7.92
C HIS A 59 1.83 -20.57 6.65
N ASP A 60 0.93 -20.94 5.75
CA ASP A 60 0.68 -20.22 4.50
C ASP A 60 0.05 -18.84 4.74
N GLU A 61 -0.91 -18.73 5.67
CA GLU A 61 -1.48 -17.43 6.07
C GLU A 61 -0.41 -16.52 6.69
N ARG A 62 0.46 -17.07 7.55
CA ARG A 62 1.58 -16.35 8.16
C ARG A 62 2.58 -15.88 7.12
N GLN A 63 2.93 -16.73 6.17
CA GLN A 63 3.82 -16.40 5.04
C GLN A 63 3.21 -15.29 4.18
N LEU A 64 1.91 -15.40 3.88
CA LEU A 64 1.19 -14.41 3.09
C LEU A 64 1.13 -13.06 3.81
N LEU A 65 0.85 -13.03 5.13
CA LEU A 65 0.88 -11.81 5.93
C LEU A 65 2.24 -11.09 5.84
N VAL A 66 3.34 -11.82 6.04
CA VAL A 66 4.70 -11.25 5.94
C VAL A 66 4.96 -10.68 4.54
N ARG A 67 4.59 -11.42 3.49
CA ARG A 67 4.76 -10.97 2.10
C ARG A 67 3.90 -9.75 1.79
N LYS A 68 2.64 -9.71 2.24
CA LYS A 68 1.75 -8.55 2.08
C LYS A 68 2.33 -7.29 2.72
N LEU A 69 2.79 -7.38 3.98
CA LEU A 69 3.40 -6.24 4.67
C LEU A 69 4.68 -5.76 3.96
N LYS A 70 5.60 -6.68 3.62
CA LYS A 70 6.85 -6.30 2.96
C LYS A 70 6.63 -5.72 1.57
N ASP A 71 5.72 -6.29 0.77
CA ASP A 71 5.42 -5.79 -0.57
C ASP A 71 4.68 -4.44 -0.52
N ALA A 72 3.79 -4.23 0.45
CA ALA A 72 3.14 -2.93 0.68
C ALA A 72 4.16 -1.85 1.06
N LEU A 73 5.05 -2.12 2.02
CA LEU A 73 6.10 -1.19 2.41
C LEU A 73 7.03 -0.85 1.23
N PHE A 74 7.45 -1.86 0.45
CA PHE A 74 8.24 -1.65 -0.76
C PHE A 74 7.52 -0.76 -1.79
N LYS A 75 6.28 -1.11 -2.14
CA LYS A 75 5.45 -0.35 -3.10
C LYS A 75 5.21 1.09 -2.64
N SER A 76 4.94 1.28 -1.35
CA SER A 76 4.68 2.61 -0.77
C SER A 76 5.90 3.53 -0.81
N GLY A 77 7.12 2.98 -0.85
CA GLY A 77 8.36 3.77 -0.85
C GLY A 77 8.48 4.72 -2.04
N LEU A 78 7.89 4.37 -3.19
CA LEU A 78 7.88 5.25 -4.36
C LEU A 78 7.06 6.53 -4.15
N LEU A 79 6.04 6.50 -3.29
CA LEU A 79 5.19 7.67 -2.98
C LEU A 79 5.62 8.36 -1.68
N SER A 80 5.96 7.58 -0.65
CA SER A 80 6.27 8.07 0.70
C SER A 80 7.73 8.49 0.91
N GLY A 81 8.62 8.04 0.03
CA GLY A 81 10.06 8.21 0.13
C GLY A 81 10.76 6.91 0.51
N TYR A 82 11.76 6.51 -0.28
CA TYR A 82 12.50 5.26 -0.11
C TYR A 82 13.13 5.08 1.28
N PRO A 83 13.69 6.13 1.95
CA PRO A 83 14.22 6.00 3.31
C PRO A 83 13.17 5.55 4.35
N LYS A 84 11.91 6.00 4.23
CA LYS A 84 10.84 5.61 5.16
C LYS A 84 10.52 4.11 5.01
N ALA A 85 10.44 3.63 3.78
CA ALA A 85 10.27 2.21 3.48
C ALA A 85 11.44 1.36 3.99
N ILE A 86 12.70 1.83 3.81
CA ILE A 86 13.89 1.16 4.37
C ILE A 86 13.77 1.04 5.89
N ASN A 87 13.49 2.13 6.58
CA ASN A 87 13.39 2.14 8.04
C ASN A 87 12.31 1.17 8.54
N ALA A 88 11.13 1.17 7.91
CA ALA A 88 10.04 0.27 8.25
C ALA A 88 10.41 -1.21 8.02
N LEU A 89 11.01 -1.53 6.87
CA LEU A 89 11.45 -2.89 6.55
C LEU A 89 12.57 -3.35 7.51
N SER A 90 13.49 -2.46 7.87
CA SER A 90 14.55 -2.72 8.85
C SER A 90 13.99 -3.04 10.24
N GLN A 91 12.92 -2.35 10.68
CA GLN A 91 12.23 -2.65 11.94
C GLN A 91 11.44 -3.96 11.89
N LEU A 92 10.81 -4.26 10.75
CA LEU A 92 10.04 -5.50 10.56
C LEU A 92 10.92 -6.76 10.50
N HIS A 93 12.13 -6.65 9.94
CA HIS A 93 13.04 -7.79 9.73
C HIS A 93 13.35 -8.61 11.00
N PRO A 94 13.83 -8.03 12.12
CA PRO A 94 14.21 -8.79 13.31
C PRO A 94 13.03 -9.51 13.99
N VAL A 95 11.82 -8.98 13.88
CA VAL A 95 10.61 -9.60 14.44
C VAL A 95 9.97 -10.64 13.53
N THR A 96 10.36 -10.70 12.26
CA THR A 96 9.88 -11.71 11.31
C THR A 96 10.57 -13.05 11.59
N PRO A 97 9.83 -14.13 11.88
CA PRO A 97 10.41 -15.47 12.08
C PRO A 97 11.25 -15.92 10.87
N THR A 98 12.38 -16.58 11.12
CA THR A 98 13.35 -16.96 10.07
C THR A 98 12.73 -17.83 8.97
N GLU A 99 11.85 -18.75 9.35
CA GLU A 99 11.13 -19.64 8.45
C GLU A 99 10.14 -18.90 7.52
N LEU A 100 9.79 -17.64 7.83
CA LEU A 100 8.90 -16.83 7.02
C LEU A 100 9.65 -15.82 6.12
N ARG A 101 10.98 -15.79 6.17
CA ARG A 101 11.80 -14.82 5.43
C ARG A 101 12.08 -15.35 4.01
N ASP A 102 11.59 -14.63 3.01
CA ASP A 102 11.97 -14.90 1.62
C ASP A 102 13.48 -14.76 1.40
N THR A 103 14.09 -15.76 0.76
CA THR A 103 15.51 -15.77 0.35
C THR A 103 15.70 -15.41 -1.11
N LYS A 104 14.61 -15.26 -1.87
CA LYS A 104 14.58 -14.87 -3.28
C LYS A 104 13.61 -13.71 -3.49
N PRO A 105 13.83 -12.85 -4.49
CA PRO A 105 12.87 -11.83 -4.88
C PRO A 105 11.50 -12.42 -5.23
N LEU A 106 10.43 -11.71 -4.88
CA LEU A 106 9.06 -12.08 -5.28
C LEU A 106 8.78 -11.83 -6.77
N ARG A 107 9.48 -10.84 -7.35
CA ARG A 107 9.39 -10.46 -8.76
C ARG A 107 10.44 -11.20 -9.59
N ASP A 108 10.10 -11.54 -10.82
CA ASP A 108 11.05 -12.14 -11.77
C ASP A 108 12.02 -11.09 -12.32
N LEU A 109 13.27 -11.13 -11.85
CA LEU A 109 14.31 -10.18 -12.24
C LEU A 109 14.81 -10.35 -13.68
N SER A 110 14.42 -11.44 -14.36
CA SER A 110 14.85 -11.73 -15.73
C SER A 110 13.93 -11.12 -16.80
N LEU A 111 12.76 -10.60 -16.42
CA LEU A 111 11.81 -10.05 -17.38
C LEU A 111 12.37 -8.82 -18.10
N PRO A 112 12.29 -8.77 -19.45
CA PRO A 112 12.73 -7.61 -20.22
C PRO A 112 11.97 -6.34 -19.85
N ILE A 113 12.62 -5.18 -19.98
CA ILE A 113 12.01 -3.85 -19.74
C ILE A 113 10.67 -3.70 -20.48
N LYS A 114 10.61 -4.11 -21.75
CA LYS A 114 9.38 -4.06 -22.56
C LYS A 114 8.21 -4.84 -21.94
N THR A 115 8.49 -5.96 -21.27
CA THR A 115 7.47 -6.74 -20.55
C THR A 115 6.96 -5.98 -19.34
N TRP A 116 7.85 -5.35 -18.56
CA TRP A 116 7.44 -4.49 -17.45
C TRP A 116 6.65 -3.27 -17.92
N THR A 117 7.06 -2.62 -19.01
CA THR A 117 6.29 -1.52 -19.62
C THR A 117 4.88 -1.97 -20.01
N LYS A 118 4.72 -3.16 -20.59
CA LYS A 118 3.41 -3.70 -20.95
C LYS A 118 2.53 -3.93 -19.72
N ILE A 119 3.06 -4.62 -18.70
CA ILE A 119 2.36 -4.83 -17.42
C ILE A 119 1.95 -3.49 -16.81
N GLY A 120 2.87 -2.52 -16.84
CA GLY A 120 2.64 -1.19 -16.32
C GLY A 120 1.56 -0.43 -17.06
N GLN A 121 1.54 -0.48 -18.39
CA GLN A 121 0.48 0.13 -19.18
C GLN A 121 -0.89 -0.48 -18.86
N GLU A 122 -0.98 -1.82 -18.83
CA GLU A 122 -2.24 -2.51 -18.49
C GLU A 122 -2.76 -2.10 -17.10
N TYR A 123 -1.87 -2.00 -16.11
CA TYR A 123 -2.27 -1.60 -14.76
C TYR A 123 -2.56 -0.10 -14.65
N PHE A 124 -1.84 0.76 -15.37
CA PHE A 124 -2.09 2.19 -15.46
C PHE A 124 -3.48 2.46 -16.05
N ASP A 125 -3.77 1.87 -17.21
CA ASP A 125 -5.05 2.03 -17.92
C ASP A 125 -6.22 1.57 -17.03
N ARG A 126 -6.07 0.44 -16.34
CA ARG A 126 -7.06 -0.02 -15.37
C ARG A 126 -7.24 0.96 -14.21
N THR A 127 -6.15 1.47 -13.66
CA THR A 127 -6.18 2.36 -12.48
C THR A 127 -6.81 3.70 -12.82
N TYR A 128 -6.55 4.26 -14.01
CA TYR A 128 -7.04 5.57 -14.43
C TYR A 128 -8.32 5.52 -15.28
N GLY A 129 -8.71 4.37 -15.83
CA GLY A 129 -9.89 4.21 -16.68
C GLY A 129 -9.94 5.29 -17.78
N ASP A 130 -11.11 5.90 -17.96
CA ASP A 130 -11.31 6.96 -18.97
C ASP A 130 -10.36 8.17 -18.79
N THR A 131 -9.88 8.42 -17.57
CA THR A 131 -8.93 9.52 -17.31
C THR A 131 -7.50 9.20 -17.78
N ALA A 132 -7.17 7.95 -18.11
CA ALA A 132 -5.84 7.56 -18.59
C ALA A 132 -5.43 8.37 -19.83
N ALA A 133 -6.38 8.62 -20.74
CA ALA A 133 -6.21 9.41 -21.95
C ALA A 133 -5.85 10.89 -21.69
N THR A 134 -6.04 11.37 -20.46
CA THR A 134 -5.66 12.72 -20.04
C THR A 134 -4.45 12.73 -19.12
N VAL A 135 -4.35 11.76 -18.19
CA VAL A 135 -3.27 11.68 -17.21
C VAL A 135 -1.95 11.31 -17.88
N GLN A 136 -1.91 10.31 -18.77
CA GLN A 136 -0.65 9.87 -19.37
C GLN A 136 -0.03 10.95 -20.28
N PRO A 137 -0.77 11.64 -21.17
CA PRO A 137 -0.23 12.77 -21.93
C PRO A 137 0.24 13.90 -21.02
N PHE A 138 -0.48 14.21 -19.94
CA PHE A 138 -0.05 15.19 -18.95
C PHE A 138 1.29 14.82 -18.31
N LEU A 139 1.48 13.57 -17.88
CA LEU A 139 2.78 13.12 -17.34
C LEU A 139 3.91 13.23 -18.36
N LYS A 140 3.62 12.91 -19.63
CA LYS A 140 4.60 13.00 -20.73
C LYS A 140 4.98 14.45 -21.05
N GLU A 141 4.01 15.35 -21.03
CA GLU A 141 4.21 16.78 -21.24
C GLU A 141 5.04 17.40 -20.10
N LEU A 142 4.77 17.01 -18.84
CA LEU A 142 5.58 17.44 -17.70
C LEU A 142 7.06 17.06 -17.89
N TYR A 143 7.32 15.79 -18.21
CA TYR A 143 8.65 15.28 -18.47
C TYR A 143 8.57 13.86 -19.08
N PRO A 144 9.04 13.63 -20.32
CA PRO A 144 8.94 12.30 -20.95
C PRO A 144 9.61 11.16 -20.17
N ASP A 145 10.74 11.42 -19.49
CA ASP A 145 11.38 10.38 -18.65
C ASP A 145 10.51 10.04 -17.44
N PHE A 146 9.74 11.00 -16.92
CA PHE A 146 8.82 10.76 -15.82
C PHE A 146 7.65 9.88 -16.23
N GLU A 147 7.09 10.06 -17.43
CA GLU A 147 6.08 9.15 -17.96
C GLU A 147 6.67 7.75 -18.19
N PHE A 148 7.82 7.65 -18.87
CA PHE A 148 8.46 6.36 -19.12
C PHE A 148 8.78 5.62 -17.81
N PHE A 149 9.32 6.32 -16.82
CA PHE A 149 9.59 5.77 -15.49
C PHE A 149 8.30 5.35 -14.78
N SER A 150 7.26 6.20 -14.81
CA SER A 150 5.98 5.92 -14.17
C SER A 150 5.34 4.67 -14.75
N THR A 151 5.28 4.55 -16.08
CA THR A 151 4.68 3.39 -16.75
C THR A 151 5.53 2.14 -16.52
N THR A 152 6.84 2.21 -16.75
CA THR A 152 7.72 1.02 -16.76
C THR A 152 8.12 0.54 -15.36
N PHE A 153 8.64 1.44 -14.52
CA PHE A 153 9.21 1.07 -13.22
C PHE A 153 8.24 1.30 -12.07
N GLY A 154 7.38 2.32 -12.16
CA GLY A 154 6.29 2.56 -11.22
C GLY A 154 5.21 1.49 -11.37
N TYR A 155 4.36 1.63 -12.39
CA TYR A 155 3.22 0.74 -12.63
C TYR A 155 3.64 -0.67 -13.05
N GLY A 156 4.73 -0.82 -13.82
CA GLY A 156 5.22 -2.13 -14.24
C GLY A 156 5.92 -2.90 -13.13
N TYR A 157 7.18 -2.56 -12.85
CA TYR A 157 8.01 -3.30 -11.90
C TYR A 157 7.51 -3.20 -10.45
N THR A 158 7.24 -1.98 -9.97
CA THR A 158 6.90 -1.76 -8.55
C THR A 158 5.48 -2.21 -8.25
N TYR A 159 4.48 -1.69 -8.97
CA TYR A 159 3.08 -1.92 -8.64
C TYR A 159 2.45 -3.14 -9.32
N GLY A 160 2.89 -3.48 -10.52
CA GLY A 160 2.30 -4.52 -11.38
C GLY A 160 2.58 -5.97 -10.96
N TYR A 161 3.25 -6.18 -9.82
CA TYR A 161 3.38 -7.51 -9.23
C TYR A 161 2.21 -7.80 -8.28
N PHE A 162 1.41 -8.81 -8.61
CA PHE A 162 0.21 -9.16 -7.84
C PHE A 162 0.28 -10.49 -7.07
N GLY A 163 1.48 -11.07 -6.91
CA GLY A 163 1.64 -12.37 -6.23
C GLY A 163 1.51 -12.31 -4.70
N ALA A 164 1.65 -11.13 -4.10
CA ALA A 164 1.44 -10.90 -2.66
C ALA A 164 0.23 -10.02 -2.38
N LEU A 165 0.13 -8.88 -3.09
CA LEU A 165 -1.01 -7.96 -3.03
C LEU A 165 -1.85 -8.09 -4.29
N SER A 166 -3.17 -8.10 -4.18
CA SER A 166 -4.05 -7.91 -5.33
C SER A 166 -3.90 -6.50 -5.95
N ALA A 167 -4.55 -6.27 -7.10
CA ALA A 167 -4.63 -4.94 -7.69
C ALA A 167 -5.31 -3.92 -6.76
N ALA A 168 -6.35 -4.33 -6.04
CA ALA A 168 -7.03 -3.52 -5.04
C ALA A 168 -6.11 -3.21 -3.86
N GLU A 169 -5.44 -4.21 -3.29
CA GLU A 169 -4.51 -4.03 -2.15
C GLU A 169 -3.30 -3.17 -2.50
N THR A 170 -2.83 -3.25 -3.75
CA THR A 170 -1.81 -2.36 -4.29
C THR A 170 -2.31 -0.91 -4.30
N SER A 171 -3.58 -0.69 -4.68
CA SER A 171 -4.21 0.64 -4.61
C SER A 171 -4.38 1.13 -3.17
N PHE A 172 -4.73 0.24 -2.23
CA PHE A 172 -4.84 0.59 -0.81
C PHE A 172 -3.51 1.07 -0.23
N THR A 173 -2.40 0.44 -0.65
CA THR A 173 -1.04 0.87 -0.29
C THR A 173 -0.76 2.29 -0.80
N MET A 174 -1.19 2.62 -2.03
CA MET A 174 -1.04 3.96 -2.59
C MET A 174 -1.87 4.98 -1.81
N VAL A 175 -3.15 4.70 -1.58
CA VAL A 175 -4.05 5.58 -0.80
C VAL A 175 -3.48 5.87 0.59
N ALA A 176 -3.02 4.84 1.31
CA ALA A 176 -2.40 4.97 2.63
C ALA A 176 -1.19 5.91 2.62
N ALA A 177 -0.27 5.72 1.68
CA ALA A 177 0.93 6.55 1.55
C ALA A 177 0.60 8.00 1.17
N LEU A 178 -0.34 8.21 0.24
CA LEU A 178 -0.71 9.52 -0.27
C LEU A 178 -1.47 10.37 0.76
N ILE A 179 -2.31 9.73 1.59
CA ILE A 179 -2.96 10.39 2.73
C ILE A 179 -1.92 10.85 3.73
N ALA A 180 -0.98 9.99 4.14
CA ALA A 180 0.07 10.38 5.09
C ALA A 180 0.99 11.50 4.58
N ASN A 181 1.12 11.63 3.25
CA ASN A 181 1.95 12.64 2.60
C ASN A 181 1.23 13.94 2.21
N ASP A 182 -0.08 14.07 2.46
CA ASP A 182 -0.87 15.26 2.08
C ASP A 182 -0.82 15.57 0.57
N THR A 183 -1.18 14.58 -0.25
CA THR A 183 -1.19 14.67 -1.73
C THR A 183 -2.60 14.47 -2.31
N PRO A 184 -3.53 15.42 -2.10
CA PRO A 184 -4.97 15.21 -2.30
C PRO A 184 -5.36 14.82 -3.73
N ARG A 185 -4.76 15.44 -4.76
CA ARG A 185 -5.05 15.08 -6.17
C ARG A 185 -4.81 13.60 -6.45
N GLN A 186 -3.71 13.06 -5.94
CA GLN A 186 -3.38 11.65 -6.09
C GLN A 186 -4.26 10.77 -5.19
N VAL A 187 -4.64 11.23 -3.99
CA VAL A 187 -5.62 10.52 -3.15
C VAL A 187 -6.92 10.30 -3.92
N ASP A 188 -7.51 11.34 -4.54
CA ASP A 188 -8.73 11.21 -5.35
C ASP A 188 -8.59 10.17 -6.47
N TRP A 189 -7.48 10.23 -7.22
CA TRP A 189 -7.20 9.29 -8.30
C TRP A 189 -7.15 7.84 -7.83
N HIS A 190 -6.48 7.58 -6.71
CA HIS A 190 -6.25 6.23 -6.22
C HIS A 190 -7.43 5.68 -5.39
N LEU A 191 -8.29 6.54 -4.82
CA LEU A 191 -9.59 6.13 -4.29
C LEU A 191 -10.47 5.57 -5.42
N LYS A 192 -10.65 6.31 -6.52
CA LYS A 192 -11.38 5.84 -7.72
C LYS A 192 -10.70 4.65 -8.38
N GLY A 193 -9.37 4.66 -8.45
CA GLY A 193 -8.55 3.57 -8.96
C GLY A 193 -8.75 2.27 -8.17
N SER A 194 -8.94 2.35 -6.86
CA SER A 194 -9.20 1.17 -6.02
C SER A 194 -10.47 0.43 -6.44
N LEU A 195 -11.55 1.17 -6.76
CA LEU A 195 -12.80 0.58 -7.27
C LEU A 195 -12.58 -0.13 -8.61
N ARG A 196 -11.90 0.52 -9.56
CA ARG A 196 -11.55 -0.10 -10.87
C ARG A 196 -10.63 -1.31 -10.72
N ASN A 197 -9.85 -1.35 -9.64
CA ASN A 197 -8.96 -2.45 -9.30
C ASN A 197 -9.66 -3.59 -8.52
N GLY A 198 -10.99 -3.51 -8.34
CA GLY A 198 -11.83 -4.58 -7.83
C GLY A 198 -12.19 -4.46 -6.35
N ALA A 199 -11.88 -3.34 -5.70
CA ALA A 199 -12.35 -3.07 -4.35
C ALA A 199 -13.84 -2.70 -4.33
N THR A 200 -14.52 -3.05 -3.25
CA THR A 200 -15.86 -2.52 -2.95
C THR A 200 -15.77 -1.11 -2.37
N LEU A 201 -16.87 -0.35 -2.43
CA LEU A 201 -16.93 0.98 -1.83
C LEU A 201 -16.65 0.96 -0.32
N ASP A 202 -17.15 -0.05 0.39
CA ASP A 202 -16.95 -0.20 1.83
C ASP A 202 -15.49 -0.48 2.18
N GLU A 203 -14.78 -1.28 1.38
CA GLU A 203 -13.35 -1.50 1.57
C GLU A 203 -12.56 -0.21 1.34
N VAL A 204 -12.89 0.58 0.31
CA VAL A 204 -12.20 1.84 0.04
C VAL A 204 -12.44 2.86 1.16
N ARG A 205 -13.67 2.94 1.69
CA ARG A 205 -14.00 3.77 2.86
C ARG A 205 -13.22 3.33 4.10
N ALA A 206 -13.15 2.03 4.36
CA ALA A 206 -12.37 1.49 5.47
C ALA A 206 -10.88 1.81 5.34
N VAL A 207 -10.30 1.61 4.16
CA VAL A 207 -8.88 1.92 3.87
C VAL A 207 -8.59 3.40 4.11
N ARG A 208 -9.45 4.29 3.59
CA ARG A 208 -9.33 5.74 3.83
C ARG A 208 -9.39 6.07 5.31
N GLN A 209 -10.36 5.52 6.03
CA GLN A 209 -10.54 5.79 7.46
C GLN A 209 -9.35 5.28 8.29
N ILE A 210 -8.87 4.06 8.04
CA ILE A 210 -7.67 3.51 8.70
C ILE A 210 -6.46 4.42 8.47
N ALA A 211 -6.23 4.86 7.23
CA ALA A 211 -5.13 5.75 6.90
C ALA A 211 -5.26 7.12 7.60
N LEU A 212 -6.45 7.71 7.64
CA LEU A 212 -6.70 8.96 8.37
C LEU A 212 -6.44 8.82 9.87
N ASP A 213 -6.90 7.74 10.49
CA ASP A 213 -6.74 7.53 11.92
C ASP A 213 -5.29 7.27 12.31
N VAL A 214 -4.57 6.46 11.52
CA VAL A 214 -3.13 6.21 11.74
C VAL A 214 -2.31 7.47 11.51
N ALA A 215 -2.55 8.22 10.42
CA ALA A 215 -1.83 9.46 10.15
C ALA A 215 -2.07 10.51 11.24
N ARG A 216 -3.32 10.65 11.71
CA ARG A 216 -3.67 11.57 12.82
C ARG A 216 -2.98 11.15 14.12
N ALA A 217 -3.01 9.86 14.46
CA ALA A 217 -2.31 9.32 15.63
C ALA A 217 -0.78 9.49 15.53
N SER A 218 -0.26 9.53 14.30
CA SER A 218 1.15 9.77 14.00
C SER A 218 1.54 11.26 13.99
N GLY A 219 0.58 12.16 14.21
CA GLY A 219 0.81 13.60 14.26
C GLY A 219 0.87 14.30 12.89
N VAL A 220 0.45 13.63 11.81
CA VAL A 220 0.36 14.25 10.48
C VAL A 220 -0.60 15.45 10.53
N GLN A 221 -0.14 16.60 10.02
CA GLN A 221 -0.93 17.81 9.85
C GLN A 221 -1.12 18.06 8.36
N TRP A 222 -2.35 17.90 7.87
CA TRP A 222 -2.69 18.16 6.48
C TRP A 222 -2.89 19.65 6.23
N LYS A 223 -2.40 20.13 5.10
CA LYS A 223 -2.60 21.50 4.62
C LYS A 223 -3.85 21.63 3.76
N ASN A 224 -4.32 20.52 3.20
CA ASN A 224 -5.46 20.47 2.30
C ASN A 224 -6.54 19.53 2.83
N GLU A 225 -7.75 19.69 2.33
CA GLU A 225 -8.80 18.71 2.55
C GLU A 225 -8.43 17.37 1.89
N ILE A 226 -8.68 16.27 2.60
CA ILE A 226 -8.42 14.93 2.08
C ILE A 226 -9.67 14.45 1.33
N PRO A 227 -9.59 14.21 0.01
CA PRO A 227 -10.75 13.82 -0.79
C PRO A 227 -11.47 12.62 -0.20
N ASP A 228 -12.79 12.62 -0.32
CA ASP A 228 -13.63 11.48 0.02
C ASP A 228 -14.01 10.69 -1.24
N ILE A 229 -14.60 9.52 -1.03
CA ILE A 229 -15.22 8.74 -2.08
C ILE A 229 -16.74 8.83 -1.94
N GLU A 230 -17.35 9.65 -2.79
CA GLU A 230 -18.80 9.76 -2.90
C GLU A 230 -19.40 8.45 -3.45
N ALA A 231 -20.67 8.20 -3.08
CA ALA A 231 -21.41 7.02 -3.52
C ALA A 231 -21.82 7.12 -5.00
#